data_AF-A0A1Q6U119-F1
#
_entry.id   AF-A0A1Q6U119-F1
#
_cell.length_a   1.000
_cell.length_b   1.000
_cell.length_c   1.000
_cell.angle_alpha   90.00
_cell.angle_beta   90.00
_cell.angle_gamma   90.00
#
_symmetry.space_group_name_H-M   'P 1'
#
loop_
_entity.id
_entity.type
_entity.pdbx_description
1 polymer ?
#
loop_
_entity_poly.entity_id
_entity_poly.type
_entity_poly.pdbx_seq_one_letter_code
_entity_poly.pdbx_strand_id
1 'polypeptide(L)'
;MVTTSTPYETLKKMAEENDKGAIDFLSIFVPYESIEAARQADSEVVDNIINRLSEDGNYIEDETTFYCCKYLQDDNLCSNYENRPVLCRHCPSSPWSIVPPGCGFEGWLFWKREEEKEKIRRAKEELLELKLLKKRKNSPETLQKIEAVEQKILRNIDMYKKYGSENW
;
A
#
# COMPACT_ATOMS: atom_id res chain seq x y z
N MET A 1 13.96 -5.30 6.26
CA MET A 1 12.81 -5.39 7.20
C MET A 1 11.55 -4.93 6.49
N VAL A 2 10.37 -5.42 6.88
CA VAL A 2 9.08 -5.00 6.31
C VAL A 2 7.98 -4.89 7.39
N THR A 3 6.87 -4.22 7.06
CA THR A 3 5.63 -4.23 7.85
C THR A 3 4.43 -4.43 6.91
N THR A 4 3.24 -4.62 7.47
CA THR A 4 1.99 -4.82 6.74
C THR A 4 0.91 -3.89 7.30
N SER A 5 0.00 -3.43 6.44
CA SER A 5 -1.19 -2.69 6.89
C SER A 5 -2.21 -3.55 7.64
N THR A 6 -2.05 -4.87 7.57
CA THR A 6 -2.90 -5.84 8.27
C THR A 6 -2.19 -6.27 9.55
N PRO A 7 -2.84 -6.20 10.72
CA PRO A 7 -2.25 -6.67 11.97
C PRO A 7 -1.88 -8.15 11.93
N TYR A 8 -0.85 -8.55 12.68
CA TYR A 8 -0.33 -9.92 12.66
C TYR A 8 -1.38 -10.99 13.00
N GLU A 9 -2.20 -10.75 14.03
CA GLU A 9 -3.27 -11.69 14.41
C GLU A 9 -4.30 -11.89 13.29
N THR A 10 -4.59 -10.83 12.54
CA THR A 10 -5.48 -10.90 11.37
C THR A 10 -4.82 -11.65 10.23
N LEU A 11 -3.52 -11.43 9.98
CA LEU A 11 -2.76 -12.19 8.97
C LEU A 11 -2.74 -13.68 9.27
N LYS A 12 -2.58 -14.08 10.54
CA LYS A 12 -2.65 -15.50 10.94
C LYS A 12 -4.02 -16.10 10.63
N LYS A 13 -5.11 -15.43 11.01
CA LYS A 13 -6.48 -15.88 10.70
C LYS A 13 -6.70 -16.00 9.20
N MET A 14 -6.25 -15.03 8.41
CA MET A 14 -6.34 -15.09 6.95
C MET A 14 -5.61 -16.32 6.39
N ALA A 15 -4.43 -16.64 6.91
CA ALA A 15 -3.69 -17.83 6.49
C ALA A 15 -4.43 -19.13 6.88
N GLU A 16 -5.04 -19.19 8.07
CA GLU A 16 -5.90 -20.31 8.50
C GLU A 16 -7.13 -20.47 7.59
N GLU A 17 -7.66 -19.36 7.07
CA GLU A 17 -8.75 -19.31 6.09
C GLU A 17 -8.31 -19.58 4.64
N ASN A 18 -7.07 -20.03 4.43
CA ASN A 18 -6.46 -20.34 3.13
C ASN A 18 -6.25 -19.14 2.20
N ASP A 19 -6.08 -17.93 2.74
CA ASP A 19 -5.60 -16.79 1.96
C ASP A 19 -4.16 -17.03 1.50
N LYS A 20 -3.95 -17.13 0.18
CA LYS A 20 -2.65 -17.43 -0.40
C LYS A 20 -1.60 -16.36 -0.11
N GLY A 21 -2.00 -15.08 -0.06
CA GLY A 21 -1.09 -13.98 0.18
C GLY A 21 -0.57 -14.00 1.62
N ALA A 22 -1.45 -14.24 2.59
CA ALA A 22 -1.09 -14.39 3.99
C ALA A 22 -0.21 -15.62 4.23
N ILE A 23 -0.54 -16.77 3.62
CA ILE A 23 0.28 -17.99 3.69
C ILE A 23 1.68 -17.72 3.14
N ASP A 24 1.78 -17.16 1.93
CA ASP A 24 3.07 -16.90 1.28
C ASP A 24 3.90 -15.91 2.11
N PHE A 25 3.28 -14.83 2.61
CA PHE A 25 3.95 -13.84 3.44
C PHE A 25 4.49 -14.45 4.73
N LEU A 26 3.64 -15.11 5.51
CA LEU A 26 4.01 -15.72 6.79
C LEU A 26 4.98 -16.89 6.64
N SER A 27 5.08 -17.51 5.46
CA SER A 27 6.07 -18.54 5.19
C SER A 27 7.51 -17.98 5.09
N ILE A 28 7.67 -16.69 4.80
CA ILE A 28 8.98 -16.04 4.54
C ILE A 28 9.34 -15.08 5.68
N PHE A 29 8.37 -14.30 6.13
CA PHE A 29 8.56 -13.17 7.02
C PHE A 29 8.23 -13.55 8.45
N VAL A 30 9.25 -13.51 9.30
CA VAL A 30 9.16 -13.85 10.72
C VAL A 30 8.98 -12.56 11.52
N PRO A 31 7.96 -12.46 12.40
CA PRO A 31 7.74 -11.26 13.18
C PRO A 31 8.87 -11.08 14.21
N TYR A 32 9.24 -9.84 14.47
CA TYR A 32 10.02 -9.50 15.65
C TYR A 32 9.15 -9.53 16.91
N GLU A 33 9.77 -9.77 18.06
CA GLU A 33 9.07 -9.83 19.35
C GLU A 33 8.50 -8.46 19.78
N SER A 34 9.17 -7.37 19.38
CA SER A 34 8.71 -6.00 19.64
C SER A 34 9.29 -5.00 18.62
N ILE A 35 8.79 -3.76 18.65
CA ILE A 35 9.34 -2.65 17.86
C ILE A 35 10.78 -2.33 18.28
N GLU A 36 11.15 -2.52 19.54
CA GLU A 36 12.52 -2.34 20.03
C GLU A 36 13.47 -3.41 19.48
N ALA A 37 13.05 -4.68 19.45
CA ALA A 37 13.81 -5.74 18.77
C ALA A 37 13.96 -5.42 17.27
N ALA A 38 12.88 -4.89 16.69
CA ALA A 38 12.83 -4.07 15.49
C ALA A 38 14.06 -3.19 15.28
N ARG A 39 14.10 -2.14 16.09
CA ARG A 39 15.08 -1.05 16.04
C ARG A 39 16.51 -1.51 16.30
N GLN A 40 16.70 -2.54 17.11
CA GLN A 40 18.04 -3.12 17.34
C GLN A 40 18.62 -3.73 16.07
N ALA A 41 17.78 -4.32 15.21
CA ALA A 41 18.22 -4.86 13.93
C ALA A 41 18.47 -3.74 12.90
N ASP A 42 17.55 -2.77 12.80
CA ASP A 42 17.66 -1.67 11.85
C ASP A 42 16.79 -0.46 12.25
N SER A 43 17.34 0.42 13.10
CA SER A 43 16.61 1.59 13.59
C SER A 43 16.21 2.57 12.48
N GLU A 44 17.05 2.75 11.47
CA GLU A 44 16.80 3.71 10.38
C GLU A 44 15.58 3.29 9.54
N VAL A 45 15.48 2.00 9.22
CA VAL A 45 14.32 1.48 8.47
C VAL A 45 13.05 1.48 9.32
N VAL A 46 13.14 1.09 10.61
CA VAL A 46 11.97 1.13 11.51
C VAL A 46 11.43 2.54 11.63
N ASP A 47 12.29 3.50 11.94
CA ASP A 47 11.86 4.88 12.17
C ASP A 47 11.35 5.52 10.87
N ASN A 48 11.95 5.21 9.72
CA ASN A 48 11.41 5.64 8.43
C ASN A 48 10.00 5.07 8.19
N ILE A 49 9.77 3.78 8.47
CA ILE A 49 8.43 3.17 8.34
C ILE A 49 7.42 3.85 9.26
N ILE A 50 7.76 4.04 10.55
CA ILE A 50 6.87 4.69 11.53
C ILE A 50 6.55 6.12 11.11
N ASN A 51 7.56 6.89 10.70
CA ASN A 51 7.39 8.28 10.26
C ASN A 51 6.46 8.34 9.05
N ARG A 52 6.66 7.49 8.03
CA ARG A 52 5.80 7.44 6.84
C ARG A 52 4.36 7.05 7.17
N LEU A 53 4.17 6.02 7.98
CA LEU A 53 2.82 5.61 8.41
C LEU A 53 2.16 6.71 9.24
N SER A 54 2.91 7.44 10.06
CA SER A 54 2.39 8.56 10.86
C SER A 54 1.99 9.75 10.00
N GLU A 55 2.82 10.11 9.01
CA GLU A 55 2.51 11.15 7.99
C GLU A 55 1.20 10.84 7.25
N ASP A 56 0.97 9.56 6.93
CA ASP A 56 -0.23 9.10 6.25
C ASP A 56 -1.43 8.88 7.20
N GLY A 57 -1.27 9.07 8.52
CA GLY A 57 -2.32 8.84 9.53
C GLY A 57 -2.68 7.36 9.74
N ASN A 58 -1.79 6.45 9.35
CA ASN A 58 -1.99 5.00 9.35
C ASN A 58 -1.16 4.27 10.43
N TYR A 59 -0.40 4.98 11.26
CA TYR A 59 0.39 4.36 12.32
C TYR A 59 -0.44 4.11 13.58
N ILE A 60 -0.54 2.84 13.96
CA ILE A 60 -1.13 2.39 15.23
C ILE A 60 -0.10 1.44 15.85
N GLU A 61 0.51 1.85 16.96
CA GLU A 61 1.65 1.14 17.58
C GLU A 61 1.31 -0.33 17.89
N ASP A 62 0.19 -0.58 18.57
CA ASP A 62 -0.26 -1.93 18.98
C ASP A 62 -0.65 -2.84 17.79
N GLU A 63 -0.91 -2.27 16.62
CA GLU A 63 -1.28 -3.01 15.41
C GLU A 63 -0.10 -3.17 14.43
N THR A 64 1.01 -2.46 14.68
CA THR A 64 2.17 -2.44 13.79
C THR A 64 3.15 -3.55 14.16
N THR A 65 3.26 -4.56 13.30
CA THR A 65 4.27 -5.62 13.45
C THR A 65 5.38 -5.44 12.41
N PHE A 66 6.62 -5.57 12.85
CA PHE A 66 7.79 -5.61 11.97
C PHE A 66 8.22 -7.05 11.74
N TYR A 67 8.71 -7.33 10.53
CA TYR A 67 9.13 -8.66 10.13
C TYR A 67 10.54 -8.67 9.52
N CYS A 68 11.29 -9.74 9.78
CA CYS A 68 12.52 -10.07 9.09
C CYS A 68 12.29 -11.16 8.04
N CYS A 69 13.05 -11.13 6.95
CA CYS A 69 13.03 -12.22 5.98
C CYS A 69 13.94 -13.34 6.49
N LYS A 70 13.43 -14.56 6.61
CA LYS A 70 14.23 -15.72 7.07
C LYS A 70 15.40 -16.10 6.13
N TYR A 71 15.41 -15.58 4.91
CA TYR A 71 16.46 -15.82 3.92
C TYR A 71 17.51 -14.71 3.85
N LEU A 72 17.34 -13.61 4.61
CA LEU A 72 18.30 -12.52 4.67
C LEU A 72 19.53 -12.97 5.48
N GLN A 73 20.72 -12.77 4.92
CA GLN A 73 21.99 -13.09 5.55
C GLN A 73 22.68 -11.84 6.10
N ASP A 74 23.73 -12.03 6.90
CA ASP A 74 24.48 -10.95 7.57
C ASP A 74 25.18 -9.99 6.59
N ASP A 75 25.44 -10.45 5.36
CA ASP A 75 25.98 -9.62 4.26
C ASP A 75 24.90 -8.83 3.51
N ASN A 76 23.66 -8.84 4.02
CA ASN A 76 22.46 -8.26 3.41
C ASN A 76 22.04 -8.89 2.08
N LEU A 77 22.51 -10.10 1.76
CA LEU A 77 22.09 -10.85 0.58
C LEU A 77 21.01 -11.89 0.90
N CYS A 78 20.23 -12.23 -0.13
CA CYS A 78 19.20 -13.25 -0.03
C CYS A 78 19.80 -14.62 -0.36
N SER A 79 19.81 -15.53 0.62
CA SER A 79 20.28 -16.91 0.43
C SER A 79 19.43 -17.72 -0.55
N ASN A 80 18.21 -17.27 -0.87
CA ASN A 80 17.29 -17.92 -1.79
C ASN A 80 16.98 -17.06 -3.02
N TYR A 81 17.97 -16.29 -3.52
CA TYR A 81 17.73 -15.33 -4.60
C TYR A 81 17.16 -15.97 -5.88
N GLU A 82 17.72 -17.07 -6.37
CA GLU A 82 17.27 -17.71 -7.62
C GLU A 82 15.85 -18.27 -7.52
N ASN A 83 15.50 -18.88 -6.39
CA ASN A 83 14.16 -19.42 -6.14
C ASN A 83 13.26 -18.46 -5.35
N ARG A 84 13.58 -17.16 -5.36
CA ARG A 84 12.82 -16.17 -4.58
C ARG A 84 11.35 -16.16 -5.03
N PRO A 85 10.38 -16.15 -4.09
CA PRO A 85 8.96 -16.12 -4.42
C PRO A 85 8.55 -14.90 -5.26
N VAL A 86 7.38 -15.00 -5.89
CA VAL A 86 6.83 -13.97 -6.79
C VAL A 86 6.75 -12.61 -6.09
N LEU A 87 6.32 -12.57 -4.82
CA LEU A 87 6.27 -11.34 -4.04
C LEU A 87 7.63 -10.64 -3.92
N CYS A 88 8.73 -11.40 -3.84
CA CYS A 88 10.08 -10.85 -3.77
C CYS A 88 10.56 -10.33 -5.13
N ARG A 89 10.11 -10.95 -6.23
CA ARG A 89 10.48 -10.55 -7.60
C ARG A 89 9.82 -9.24 -8.03
N HIS A 90 8.63 -8.98 -7.52
CA HIS A 90 7.84 -7.78 -7.85
C HIS A 90 7.92 -6.69 -6.77
N CYS A 91 8.85 -6.77 -5.83
CA CYS A 91 9.09 -5.69 -4.89
C CYS A 91 9.83 -4.53 -5.59
N PRO A 92 9.36 -3.28 -5.49
CA PRO A 92 8.18 -2.83 -4.73
C PRO A 92 6.86 -3.10 -5.46
N SER A 93 5.86 -3.65 -4.73
CA SER A 93 4.58 -4.09 -5.30
C SER A 93 3.57 -2.96 -5.51
N SER A 94 3.84 -1.78 -4.94
CA SER A 94 2.98 -0.60 -5.01
C SER A 94 3.84 0.67 -5.03
N PRO A 95 3.37 1.77 -5.64
CA PRO A 95 4.01 3.08 -5.52
C PRO A 95 4.10 3.60 -4.08
N TRP A 96 3.29 3.07 -3.17
CA TRP A 96 3.29 3.40 -1.73
C TRP A 96 4.09 2.41 -0.88
N SER A 97 4.82 1.47 -1.49
CA SER A 97 5.77 0.66 -0.74
C SER A 97 6.81 1.55 -0.06
N ILE A 98 6.98 1.35 1.25
CA ILE A 98 8.03 2.02 2.02
C ILE A 98 9.33 1.25 1.81
N VAL A 99 10.36 1.96 1.37
CA VAL A 99 11.70 1.41 1.14
C VAL A 99 12.71 2.06 2.09
N PRO A 100 13.86 1.41 2.38
CA PRO A 100 14.93 2.01 3.17
C PRO A 100 15.40 3.35 2.59
N PRO A 101 15.86 4.29 3.42
CA PRO A 101 16.48 5.53 2.94
C PRO A 101 17.64 5.26 1.97
N GLY A 102 17.70 6.03 0.89
CA GLY A 102 18.72 5.87 -0.15
C GLY A 102 18.49 4.66 -1.07
N CYS A 103 17.32 4.00 -0.98
CA CYS A 103 16.99 2.91 -1.88
C CYS A 103 16.91 3.39 -3.35
N GLY A 104 17.51 2.63 -4.27
CA GLY A 104 17.48 2.95 -5.70
C GLY A 104 16.07 3.03 -6.32
N PHE A 105 15.04 2.53 -5.63
CA PHE A 105 13.65 2.65 -6.07
C PHE A 105 12.96 3.96 -5.66
N GLU A 106 13.54 4.78 -4.78
CA GLU A 106 12.89 5.99 -4.26
C GLU A 106 12.39 6.91 -5.38
N GLY A 107 13.23 7.18 -6.38
CA GLY A 107 12.86 8.00 -7.54
C GLY A 107 11.74 7.37 -8.37
N TRP A 108 11.81 6.06 -8.62
CA TRP A 108 10.78 5.34 -9.37
C TRP A 108 9.43 5.35 -8.62
N LEU A 109 9.45 5.10 -7.31
CA LEU A 109 8.26 5.16 -6.44
C LEU A 109 7.63 6.55 -6.44
N PHE A 110 8.44 7.61 -6.35
CA PHE A 110 7.96 8.98 -6.45
C PHE A 110 7.22 9.22 -7.76
N TRP A 111 7.84 8.91 -8.90
CA TRP A 111 7.23 9.09 -10.21
C TRP A 111 5.92 8.30 -10.35
N LYS A 112 5.89 7.05 -9.87
CA LYS A 112 4.67 6.24 -9.92
C LYS A 112 3.55 6.79 -9.02
N ARG A 113 3.87 7.35 -7.86
CA ARG A 113 2.86 8.05 -7.04
C ARG A 113 2.31 9.27 -7.77
N GLU A 114 3.17 10.07 -8.40
CA GLU A 114 2.71 11.25 -9.14
C GLU A 114 1.83 10.89 -10.35
N GLU A 115 2.15 9.80 -11.07
CA GLU A 115 1.29 9.26 -12.13
C GLU A 115 -0.11 8.88 -11.59
N GLU A 116 -0.19 8.18 -10.46
CA GLU A 116 -1.47 7.80 -9.86
C GLU A 116 -2.23 9.03 -9.32
N LYS A 117 -1.55 9.97 -8.68
CA LYS A 117 -2.16 11.24 -8.23
C LYS A 117 -2.73 12.03 -9.39
N GLU A 118 -2.05 12.08 -10.53
CA GLU A 118 -2.56 12.74 -11.75
C GLU A 118 -3.84 12.07 -12.25
N LYS A 119 -3.88 10.73 -12.30
CA LYS A 119 -5.11 9.99 -12.69
C LYS A 119 -6.28 10.32 -11.75
N ILE A 120 -6.03 10.41 -10.45
CA ILE A 120 -7.07 10.76 -9.47
C ILE A 120 -7.52 12.21 -9.61
N ARG A 121 -6.62 13.16 -9.88
CA ARG A 121 -7.00 14.55 -10.21
C ARG A 121 -7.91 14.62 -11.43
N ARG A 122 -7.55 13.93 -12.53
CA ARG A 122 -8.38 13.84 -13.73
C ARG A 122 -9.75 13.21 -13.46
N ALA A 123 -9.81 12.18 -12.62
CA ALA A 123 -11.06 11.56 -12.21
C ALA A 123 -11.97 12.53 -11.43
N LYS A 124 -11.40 13.41 -10.58
CA LYS A 124 -12.15 14.48 -9.91
C LYS A 124 -12.66 15.53 -10.88
N GLU A 125 -11.89 15.87 -11.91
CA GLU A 125 -12.32 16.78 -12.99
C GLU A 125 -13.50 16.17 -13.78
N GLU A 126 -13.40 14.91 -14.19
CA GLU A 126 -14.49 14.19 -14.87
C GLU A 126 -15.76 14.15 -14.02
N LEU A 127 -15.63 13.93 -12.70
CA LEU A 127 -16.76 13.98 -11.78
C LEU A 127 -17.44 15.37 -11.77
N LEU A 128 -16.68 16.45 -11.86
CA LEU A 128 -17.23 17.81 -11.96
C LEU A 128 -17.97 18.02 -13.29
N GLU A 129 -17.42 17.52 -14.40
CA GLU A 129 -18.06 17.58 -15.71
C GLU A 129 -19.38 16.80 -15.73
N LEU A 130 -19.41 15.60 -15.14
CA LEU A 130 -20.63 14.80 -15.01
C LEU A 130 -21.70 15.52 -14.18
N LYS A 131 -21.32 16.21 -13.09
CA LYS A 131 -22.24 17.03 -12.30
C LYS A 131 -22.83 18.18 -13.12
N LEU A 132 -22.05 18.81 -13.98
CA LEU A 132 -22.53 19.85 -14.90
C LEU A 132 -23.47 19.27 -15.96
N LEU A 133 -23.14 18.10 -16.52
CA LEU A 133 -23.96 17.41 -17.51
C LEU A 133 -25.31 17.00 -16.92
N LYS A 134 -25.32 16.48 -15.68
CA LYS A 134 -26.53 16.10 -14.95
C LYS A 134 -27.51 17.26 -14.82
N LYS A 135 -27.02 18.48 -14.58
CA LYS A 135 -27.85 19.71 -14.51
C LYS A 135 -28.45 20.12 -15.85
N ARG A 136 -27.87 19.71 -16.98
CA ARG A 136 -28.30 20.10 -18.34
C ARG A 136 -29.21 19.06 -19.01
N LYS A 137 -29.40 17.88 -18.41
CA LYS A 137 -30.13 16.76 -19.01
C LYS A 137 -31.34 16.41 -18.16
N ASN A 138 -32.47 16.16 -18.82
CA ASN A 138 -33.74 15.83 -18.17
C ASN A 138 -34.23 14.40 -18.48
N SER A 139 -33.53 13.66 -19.35
CA SER A 139 -33.89 12.29 -19.71
C SER A 139 -33.55 11.33 -18.56
N PRO A 140 -34.52 10.58 -18.00
CA PRO A 140 -34.26 9.64 -16.89
C PRO A 140 -33.20 8.59 -17.22
N GLU A 141 -33.23 8.03 -18.43
CA GLU A 141 -32.26 7.03 -18.89
C GLU A 141 -30.83 7.61 -18.96
N THR A 142 -30.70 8.86 -19.40
CA THR A 142 -29.41 9.55 -19.45
C THR A 142 -28.87 9.82 -18.05
N LEU A 143 -29.74 10.26 -17.13
CA LEU A 143 -29.38 10.51 -15.74
C LEU A 143 -28.90 9.24 -15.04
N GLN A 144 -29.58 8.11 -15.26
CA GLN A 144 -29.17 6.81 -14.70
C GLN A 144 -27.79 6.37 -15.19
N LYS A 145 -27.47 6.58 -16.47
CA LYS A 145 -26.13 6.29 -17.02
C LYS A 145 -25.06 7.18 -16.40
N ILE A 146 -25.34 8.47 -16.23
CA ILE A 146 -24.43 9.42 -15.59
C ILE A 146 -24.15 8.99 -14.14
N GLU A 147 -25.18 8.62 -13.39
CA GLU A 147 -25.03 8.15 -12.01
C GLU A 147 -24.18 6.88 -11.91
N ALA A 148 -24.34 5.93 -12.83
CA ALA A 148 -23.52 4.73 -12.85
C ALA A 148 -22.02 5.04 -13.05
N VAL A 149 -21.70 5.99 -13.94
CA VAL A 149 -20.31 6.44 -14.16
C VAL A 149 -19.78 7.20 -12.94
N GLU A 150 -20.57 8.12 -12.38
CA GLU A 150 -20.24 8.87 -11.17
C GLU A 150 -19.89 7.91 -10.01
N GLN A 151 -20.71 6.88 -9.78
CA GLN A 151 -20.44 5.89 -8.73
C GLN A 151 -19.15 5.10 -8.99
N LYS A 152 -18.85 4.77 -10.25
CA LYS A 152 -17.59 4.09 -10.59
C LYS A 152 -16.38 4.97 -10.31
N ILE A 153 -16.44 6.25 -10.68
CA ILE A 153 -15.37 7.22 -10.44
C ILE A 153 -15.18 7.44 -8.94
N LEU A 154 -16.27 7.62 -8.18
CA LEU A 154 -16.23 7.80 -6.73
C LEU A 154 -15.57 6.60 -6.03
N ARG A 155 -15.95 5.37 -6.40
CA ARG A 155 -15.31 4.16 -5.87
C ARG A 155 -13.82 4.12 -6.17
N ASN A 156 -13.41 4.51 -7.38
CA ASN A 156 -12.00 4.56 -7.73
C ASN A 156 -11.23 5.59 -6.88
N ILE A 157 -11.78 6.79 -6.69
CA ILE A 157 -11.16 7.83 -5.83
C ILE A 157 -11.09 7.35 -4.37
N ASP A 158 -12.15 6.72 -3.87
CA ASP A 158 -12.26 6.23 -2.48
C ASP A 158 -11.14 5.25 -2.11
N MET A 159 -10.71 4.40 -3.05
CA MET A 159 -9.60 3.46 -2.86
C MET A 159 -8.26 4.15 -2.50
N TYR A 160 -8.11 5.43 -2.81
CA TYR A 160 -6.90 6.20 -2.55
C TYR A 160 -7.00 7.13 -1.35
N LYS A 161 -8.14 7.17 -0.64
CA LYS A 161 -8.30 8.01 0.56
C LYS A 161 -7.27 7.71 1.64
N LYS A 162 -6.94 6.43 1.83
CA LYS A 162 -5.89 5.96 2.76
C LYS A 162 -4.49 6.50 2.47
N TYR A 163 -4.29 7.09 1.29
CA TYR A 163 -3.04 7.73 0.87
C TYR A 163 -3.17 9.26 0.82
N GLY A 164 -4.24 9.82 1.37
CA GLY A 164 -4.49 11.26 1.42
C GLY A 164 -5.04 11.85 0.11
N SER A 165 -5.76 11.05 -0.69
CA SER A 165 -6.29 11.51 -1.98
C SER A 165 -7.24 12.69 -1.92
N GLU A 166 -7.73 13.04 -0.74
CA GLU A 166 -8.56 14.22 -0.51
C GLU A 166 -7.78 15.52 -0.78
N ASN A 167 -6.45 15.51 -0.61
CA ASN A 167 -5.56 16.66 -0.74
C ASN A 167 -4.82 16.75 -2.10
N TRP A 168 -5.11 15.84 -3.04
CA TRP A 168 -4.50 15.83 -4.38
C TRP A 168 -5.27 16.66 -5.40
#